data_AF-A0A7S2Z8A4-F1
#
_entry.id   AF-A0A7S2Z8A4-F1
#
_cell.length_a   1.000
_cell.length_b   1.000
_cell.length_c   1.000
_cell.angle_alpha   90.00
_cell.angle_beta   90.00
_cell.angle_gamma   90.00
#
_symmetry.space_group_name_H-M   'P 1'
#
loop_
_entity.id
_entity.type
_entity.pdbx_description
1 polymer ?
#
loop_
_entity_poly.entity_id
_entity_poly.type
_entity_poly.pdbx_seq_one_letter_code
_entity_poly.pdbx_strand_id
1 'polypeptide(L)'
;GKVADRTYVQKRVLNRSKGPAVWSLRAQTDKHEYSREMKQVLEQTENLSLREAMVVDLELGPNDEVVGVVTHFGIKLRAKAVVITTGTFMNGKIWVGKQSAPAGRAGE
;
A
#
# COMPACT_ATOMS: atom_id res chain seq x y z
N GLY A 1 13.59 -3.87 8.58
CA GLY A 1 13.17 -2.88 7.56
C GLY A 1 12.98 -1.56 8.26
N LYS A 2 13.52 -0.45 7.73
CA LYS A 2 13.77 0.79 8.49
C LYS A 2 12.61 1.24 9.39
N VAL A 3 11.39 1.31 8.88
CA VAL A 3 10.22 1.73 9.68
C VAL A 3 9.83 0.67 10.71
N ALA A 4 9.77 -0.61 10.33
CA ALA A 4 9.55 -1.71 11.28
C ALA A 4 10.63 -1.78 12.38
N ASP A 5 11.84 -1.31 12.08
CA ASP A 5 12.93 -1.23 13.06
C ASP A 5 12.82 -0.04 14.01
N ARG A 6 12.09 1.02 13.63
CA ARG A 6 11.80 2.18 14.49
C ARG A 6 10.61 1.92 15.40
N THR A 7 9.58 1.25 14.89
CA THR A 7 8.28 1.12 15.57
C THR A 7 8.03 -0.28 16.15
N TYR A 8 9.10 -1.02 16.48
CA TYR A 8 8.95 -2.37 17.02
C TYR A 8 8.62 -2.34 18.51
N VAL A 9 7.72 -3.23 18.90
CA VAL A 9 7.43 -3.55 20.31
C VAL A 9 8.20 -4.79 20.73
N GLN A 10 8.26 -5.79 19.83
CA GLN A 10 8.97 -7.04 20.08
C GLN A 10 9.63 -7.54 18.78
N LYS A 11 10.85 -8.09 18.87
CA LYS A 11 11.52 -8.77 17.75
C LYS A 11 11.99 -10.14 18.18
N ARG A 12 11.93 -11.11 17.26
CA ARG A 12 12.48 -12.47 17.47
C ARG A 12 13.01 -13.08 16.18
N VAL A 13 13.97 -13.98 16.33
CA VAL A 13 14.46 -14.85 15.25
C VAL A 13 13.64 -16.14 15.25
N LEU A 14 12.96 -16.42 14.14
CA LEU A 14 12.29 -17.68 13.86
C LEU A 14 13.32 -18.75 13.45
N ASN A 15 13.00 -20.03 13.67
CA ASN A 15 13.84 -21.18 13.32
C ASN A 15 15.25 -21.19 13.95
N ARG A 16 15.42 -20.54 15.12
CA ARG A 16 16.73 -20.39 15.77
C ARG A 16 17.48 -21.71 15.99
N SER A 17 16.77 -22.82 16.20
CA SER A 17 17.36 -24.15 16.42
C SER A 17 17.81 -24.89 15.15
N LYS A 18 17.42 -24.45 13.95
CA LYS A 18 17.63 -25.17 12.67
C LYS A 18 18.84 -24.69 11.86
N GLY A 19 19.73 -23.92 12.49
CA GLY A 19 20.93 -23.37 11.88
C GLY A 19 20.71 -22.06 11.09
N PRO A 20 21.77 -21.24 10.88
CA PRO A 20 21.63 -19.87 10.40
C PRO A 20 20.99 -19.71 9.01
N ALA A 21 21.15 -20.71 8.13
CA ALA A 21 20.66 -20.65 6.75
C ALA A 21 19.13 -20.52 6.64
N VAL A 22 18.38 -20.90 7.68
CA VAL A 22 16.91 -20.88 7.68
C VAL A 22 16.32 -19.91 8.70
N TRP A 23 17.16 -19.05 9.28
CA TRP A 23 16.71 -18.04 10.23
C TRP A 23 15.91 -16.94 9.53
N SER A 24 14.91 -16.41 10.22
CA SER A 24 14.10 -15.30 9.71
C SER A 24 13.70 -14.37 10.84
N LEU A 25 13.74 -13.06 10.60
CA LEU A 25 13.32 -12.08 11.59
C LEU A 25 11.82 -11.86 11.54
N ARG A 26 11.19 -11.79 12.71
CA ARG A 26 9.81 -11.34 12.87
C ARG A 26 9.75 -10.24 13.92
N ALA A 27 9.11 -9.14 13.56
CA ALA A 27 8.80 -8.04 14.46
C ALA A 27 7.29 -7.96 14.70
N GLN A 28 6.90 -7.63 15.93
CA GLN A 28 5.62 -7.01 16.23
C GLN A 28 5.85 -5.50 16.29
N THR A 29 5.02 -4.74 15.59
CA THR A 29 5.13 -3.29 15.48
C THR A 29 3.86 -2.63 16.00
N ASP A 30 3.99 -1.45 16.59
CA ASP A 30 2.82 -0.62 16.88
C ASP A 30 2.19 -0.17 15.56
N LYS A 31 0.89 -0.47 15.37
CA LYS A 31 0.18 -0.23 14.11
C LYS A 31 0.01 1.26 13.83
N HIS A 32 -0.26 2.07 14.85
CA HIS A 32 -0.50 3.50 14.71
C HIS A 32 0.81 4.25 14.45
N GLU A 33 1.85 3.91 15.21
CA GLU A 33 3.17 4.48 15.04
C GLU A 33 3.75 4.13 13.66
N TYR A 34 3.67 2.86 13.25
CA TYR A 34 4.15 2.41 11.94
C TYR A 34 3.50 3.20 10.79
N SER A 35 2.17 3.40 10.86
CA SER A 35 1.43 4.17 9.86
C SER A 35 1.89 5.63 9.80
N ARG A 36 2.06 6.27 10.96
CA ARG A 36 2.51 7.66 11.07
C ARG A 36 3.93 7.84 10.53
N GLU A 37 4.85 6.98 10.95
CA GLU A 37 6.25 7.02 10.50
C GLU A 37 6.35 6.79 8.99
N MET A 38 5.57 5.85 8.43
CA MET A 38 5.56 5.62 6.99
C MET A 38 5.06 6.85 6.22
N LYS A 39 4.00 7.51 6.71
CA LYS A 39 3.51 8.76 6.11
C LYS A 39 4.57 9.85 6.11
N GLN A 40 5.27 10.05 7.23
CA GLN A 40 6.36 11.03 7.32
C GLN A 40 7.50 10.72 6.34
N VAL A 41 7.90 9.45 6.21
CA VAL A 41 8.93 9.03 5.25
C VAL A 41 8.50 9.39 3.82
N LEU A 42 7.25 9.15 3.45
CA LEU A 42 6.74 9.47 2.12
C LEU A 42 6.68 10.99 1.88
N GLU A 43 6.19 11.76 2.86
CA GLU A 43 6.11 13.24 2.77
C GLU A 43 7.48 13.91 2.63
N GLN A 44 8.54 13.28 3.15
CA GLN A 44 9.92 13.81 3.12
C GLN A 44 10.76 13.26 1.97
N THR A 45 10.22 12.36 1.14
CA THR A 45 10.97 11.78 0.02
C THR A 45 11.06 12.78 -1.13
N GLU A 46 12.29 13.12 -1.52
CA GLU A 46 12.54 14.02 -2.65
C GLU A 46 11.95 13.45 -3.95
N ASN A 47 11.40 14.32 -4.80
CA ASN A 47 10.73 13.96 -6.07
C ASN A 47 9.48 13.07 -5.91
N LEU A 48 8.94 12.91 -4.70
CA LEU A 48 7.66 12.26 -4.45
C LEU A 48 6.59 13.30 -4.14
N SER A 49 5.46 13.23 -4.85
CA SER A 49 4.27 14.03 -4.55
C SER A 49 3.15 13.10 -4.11
N LEU A 50 2.59 13.37 -2.93
CA LEU A 50 1.43 12.65 -2.42
C LEU A 50 0.15 13.39 -2.82
N ARG A 51 -0.82 12.65 -3.35
CA ARG A 51 -2.11 13.20 -3.75
C ARG A 51 -3.22 12.25 -3.35
N GLU A 52 -4.16 12.77 -2.56
CA GLU A 52 -5.39 12.07 -2.24
C GLU A 52 -6.36 12.20 -3.40
N ALA A 53 -6.54 11.11 -4.15
CA ALA A 53 -7.49 11.02 -5.25
C ALA A 53 -7.82 9.56 -5.54
N MET A 54 -9.08 9.28 -5.91
CA MET A 54 -9.47 7.98 -6.44
C MET A 54 -9.18 7.94 -7.94
N VAL A 55 -8.31 7.04 -8.38
CA VAL A 55 -8.10 6.75 -9.80
C VAL A 55 -9.16 5.77 -10.26
N VAL A 56 -9.84 6.08 -11.37
CA VAL A 56 -10.93 5.26 -11.92
C VAL A 56 -10.61 4.70 -13.30
N ASP A 57 -9.63 5.27 -14.00
CA ASP A 57 -9.26 4.83 -15.35
C ASP A 57 -7.79 5.09 -15.67
N LEU A 58 -7.28 4.37 -16.67
CA LEU A 58 -5.98 4.60 -17.28
C LEU A 58 -6.16 5.37 -18.59
N GLU A 59 -5.38 6.42 -18.80
CA GLU A 59 -5.37 7.09 -20.10
C GLU A 59 -4.40 6.34 -21.01
N LEU A 60 -4.92 5.82 -22.13
CA LEU A 60 -4.16 5.11 -23.15
C LEU A 60 -3.95 5.99 -24.39
N GLY A 61 -2.77 5.88 -24.99
CA GLY A 61 -2.43 6.51 -26.25
C GLY A 61 -2.86 5.68 -27.47
N PRO A 62 -2.53 6.14 -28.69
CA PRO A 62 -2.94 5.50 -29.94
C PRO A 62 -2.41 4.07 -30.15
N ASN A 63 -1.36 3.66 -29.43
CA ASN A 63 -0.75 2.34 -29.53
C ASN A 63 -0.91 1.54 -28.22
N ASP A 64 -1.98 1.79 -27.47
CA ASP A 64 -2.27 1.21 -26.15
C ASP A 64 -1.18 1.46 -25.09
N GLU A 65 -0.32 2.46 -25.29
CA GLU A 65 0.65 2.86 -24.29
C GLU A 65 0.01 3.68 -23.16
N VAL A 66 0.43 3.45 -21.92
CA VAL A 66 -0.05 4.25 -20.79
C VAL A 66 0.51 5.66 -20.88
N VAL A 67 -0.37 6.65 -20.96
CA VAL A 67 0.00 8.08 -20.98
C VAL A 67 -0.38 8.81 -19.68
N GLY A 68 -1.15 8.16 -18.81
CA GLY A 68 -1.56 8.73 -17.53
C GLY A 68 -2.67 7.96 -16.83
N VAL A 69 -3.26 8.62 -15.83
CA VAL A 69 -4.42 8.13 -15.07
C VAL A 69 -5.52 9.19 -15.02
N VAL A 70 -6.77 8.75 -14.93
CA VAL A 70 -7.94 9.61 -14.77
C VAL A 70 -8.52 9.39 -13.37
N THR A 71 -8.68 10.48 -12.64
CA THR A 71 -9.30 10.45 -11.31
C THR A 71 -10.84 10.46 -11.41
N HIS A 72 -11.52 10.09 -10.33
CA HIS A 72 -12.98 10.09 -10.24
C HIS A 72 -13.61 11.45 -10.61
N PHE A 73 -12.92 12.55 -10.33
CA PHE A 73 -13.36 13.91 -10.68
C PHE A 73 -12.98 14.34 -12.12
N GLY A 74 -12.50 13.42 -12.96
CA GLY A 74 -12.11 13.70 -14.34
C GLY A 74 -10.74 14.37 -14.51
N ILE A 75 -9.98 14.58 -13.43
CA ILE A 75 -8.62 15.14 -13.52
C ILE A 75 -7.70 14.09 -14.14
N LYS A 76 -6.97 14.50 -15.19
CA LYS A 76 -5.96 13.68 -15.87
C LYS A 76 -4.57 13.97 -15.32
N LEU A 77 -3.86 12.93 -14.87
CA LEU A 77 -2.49 13.02 -14.40
C LEU A 77 -1.58 12.24 -15.37
N ARG A 78 -0.66 12.95 -16.03
CA ARG A 78 0.26 12.34 -17.02
C ARG A 78 1.36 11.54 -16.33
N ALA A 79 1.64 10.36 -16.85
CA ALA A 79 2.70 9.49 -16.38
C ALA A 79 3.22 8.63 -17.52
N LYS A 80 4.53 8.36 -17.52
CA LYS A 80 5.17 7.44 -18.48
C LYS A 80 5.00 5.97 -18.09
N ALA A 81 4.74 5.72 -16.81
CA ALA A 81 4.52 4.40 -16.24
C ALA A 81 3.56 4.54 -15.05
N VAL A 82 2.71 3.54 -14.85
CA VAL A 82 1.76 3.48 -13.73
C VAL A 82 1.94 2.15 -13.02
N VAL A 83 2.09 2.18 -11.70
CA VAL A 83 2.16 0.99 -10.86
C VAL A 83 0.84 0.88 -10.10
N ILE A 84 0.11 -0.21 -10.29
CA ILE A 84 -1.21 -0.43 -9.69
C ILE A 84 -1.04 -1.23 -8.39
N THR A 85 -1.34 -0.60 -7.26
CA THR A 85 -1.27 -1.22 -5.93
C THR A 85 -2.59 -1.02 -5.17
N THR A 86 -3.72 -1.38 -5.78
CA THR A 86 -5.07 -1.17 -5.21
C THR A 86 -5.37 -2.00 -3.97
N GLY A 87 -4.47 -2.90 -3.54
CA GLY A 87 -4.69 -3.78 -2.39
C GLY A 87 -6.01 -4.54 -2.53
N THR A 88 -6.82 -4.52 -1.48
CA THR A 88 -8.13 -5.17 -1.43
C THR A 88 -9.29 -4.29 -1.90
N PHE A 89 -9.03 -3.11 -2.45
CA PHE A 89 -10.07 -2.11 -2.75
C PHE A 89 -10.79 -2.31 -4.07
N MET A 90 -10.09 -2.73 -5.13
CA MET A 90 -10.70 -2.88 -6.46
C MET A 90 -11.79 -3.97 -6.41
N ASN A 91 -13.04 -3.58 -6.60
CA ASN A 91 -14.22 -4.43 -6.46
C ASN A 91 -14.23 -5.23 -5.13
N GLY A 92 -13.67 -4.64 -4.07
CA GLY A 92 -13.61 -5.24 -2.74
C GLY A 92 -15.00 -5.49 -2.17
N LYS A 93 -15.18 -6.65 -1.54
CA LYS A 93 -16.42 -7.03 -0.87
C LYS A 93 -16.11 -7.69 0.47
N ILE A 94 -16.60 -7.08 1.54
CA ILE A 94 -16.48 -7.62 2.89
C ILE A 94 -17.65 -8.55 3.15
N TRP A 95 -17.37 -9.67 3.81
CA TRP A 95 -18.36 -10.63 4.27
C TRP A 95 -18.29 -10.75 5.78
N VAL A 96 -19.42 -10.59 6.45
CA VAL A 96 -19.57 -10.79 7.91
C VAL A 96 -20.72 -11.76 8.13
N GLY A 97 -20.38 -13.02 8.36
CA GLY A 97 -21.36 -14.11 8.35
C GLY A 97 -22.07 -14.19 6.99
N LYS A 98 -23.40 -14.00 6.98
CA LYS A 98 -24.22 -14.00 5.75
C LYS A 98 -24.37 -12.61 5.11
N GLN A 99 -23.90 -11.56 5.78
CA GLN A 99 -24.01 -10.19 5.29
C GLN A 99 -22.80 -9.84 4.44
N SER A 100 -23.00 -8.95 3.47
CA SER A 100 -21.91 -8.47 2.63
C SER A 100 -22.09 -7.02 2.23
N ALA A 101 -20.99 -6.29 2.09
CA ALA A 101 -20.98 -4.89 1.67
C ALA A 101 -19.81 -4.62 0.71
N PRO A 102 -19.98 -3.74 -0.29
CA PRO A 102 -18.87 -3.27 -1.13
C PRO A 102 -17.94 -2.40 -0.27
N ALA A 103 -16.72 -2.86 -0.05
CA ALA A 103 -15.70 -2.15 0.72
C ALA A 103 -14.34 -2.84 0.52
N GLY A 104 -13.27 -2.06 0.48
CA GLY A 104 -11.91 -2.58 0.38
C GLY A 104 -11.37 -3.10 1.71
N ARG A 105 -11.62 -2.34 2.79
CA ARG A 105 -11.24 -2.66 4.16
C ARG A 105 -12.37 -2.23 5.09
N ALA A 106 -12.45 -2.86 6.26
CA ALA A 106 -13.52 -2.56 7.21
C ALA A 106 -13.43 -1.09 7.68
N GLY A 107 -14.52 -0.34 7.51
CA GLY A 107 -14.61 1.07 7.91
C GLY A 107 -14.11 2.08 6.87
N GLU A 108 -13.79 1.64 5.65
CA GLU A 108 -13.38 2.48 4.52
C GLU A 108 -14.27 2.27 3.30
#